data_AF-A0A3P8CBH3-F1
#
_entry.id   AF-A0A3P8CBH3-F1
#
_cell.length_a   1.000
_cell.length_b   1.000
_cell.length_c   1.000
_cell.angle_alpha   90.00
_cell.angle_beta   90.00
_cell.angle_gamma   90.00
#
_symmetry.space_group_name_H-M   'P 1'
#
loop_
_entity.id
_entity.type
_entity.pdbx_description
1 polymer ?
#
loop_
_entity_poly.entity_id
_entity_poly.type
_entity_poly.pdbx_seq_one_letter_code
_entity_poly.pdbx_strand_id
1 'polypeptide(L)'
;MCESFARSQPVPGLDRTTLWLIFADLRQLLDLYHKDDWTSYIAFRKNVTGSGKYGSAYDRVPPSVAIKLLERLRDSDKKRTGFLQAMRKEERGRKKKLEDIIRQLRELNVTPRNN
;
A
#
# COMPACT_ATOMS: atom_id res chain seq x y z
N MET A 1 13.78 -4.42 -14.94
CA MET A 1 12.66 -3.96 -14.09
C MET A 1 11.35 -4.39 -14.77
N CYS A 2 10.28 -4.68 -14.03
CA CYS A 2 9.04 -5.29 -14.54
C CYS A 2 8.43 -4.59 -15.79
N GLU A 3 8.72 -3.32 -16.00
CA GLU A 3 8.30 -2.54 -17.17
C GLU A 3 8.98 -2.97 -18.48
N SER A 4 10.22 -3.43 -18.43
CA SER A 4 10.93 -3.97 -19.60
C SER A 4 10.37 -5.35 -19.97
N PHE A 5 10.02 -6.15 -18.95
CA PHE A 5 9.37 -7.45 -19.13
C PHE A 5 7.95 -7.31 -19.68
N ALA A 6 7.14 -6.38 -19.14
CA ALA A 6 5.78 -6.14 -19.63
C ALA A 6 5.74 -5.70 -21.10
N ARG A 7 6.79 -5.01 -21.59
CA ARG A 7 6.90 -4.57 -22.98
C ARG A 7 7.33 -5.66 -23.96
N SER A 8 7.86 -6.79 -23.50
CA SER A 8 8.49 -7.82 -24.36
C SER A 8 7.54 -8.93 -24.85
N GLN A 9 6.21 -8.78 -24.73
CA GLN A 9 5.23 -9.86 -24.98
C GLN A 9 5.61 -11.20 -24.30
N PRO A 10 5.86 -11.23 -22.98
CA PRO A 10 6.43 -12.40 -22.32
C PRO A 10 5.44 -13.57 -22.16
N VAL A 11 4.13 -13.34 -22.36
CA VAL A 11 3.08 -14.36 -22.20
C VAL A 11 2.20 -14.38 -23.46
N PRO A 12 2.30 -15.43 -24.31
CA PRO A 12 1.45 -15.58 -25.49
C PRO A 12 -0.04 -15.57 -25.11
N GLY A 13 -0.83 -14.75 -25.81
CA GLY A 13 -2.28 -14.63 -25.57
C GLY A 13 -2.69 -13.63 -24.47
N LEU A 14 -1.75 -13.03 -23.75
CA LEU A 14 -2.04 -11.98 -22.76
C LEU A 14 -1.87 -10.59 -23.37
N ASP A 15 -2.93 -9.77 -23.32
CA ASP A 15 -2.89 -8.41 -23.84
C ASP A 15 -1.88 -7.53 -23.07
N ARG A 16 -1.14 -6.69 -23.80
CA ARG A 16 -0.11 -5.80 -23.24
C ARG A 16 -0.71 -4.81 -22.25
N THR A 17 -1.94 -4.36 -22.49
CA THR A 17 -2.64 -3.45 -21.59
C THR A 17 -2.98 -4.16 -20.27
N THR A 18 -3.46 -5.40 -20.34
CA THR A 18 -3.74 -6.22 -19.15
C THR A 18 -2.48 -6.45 -18.32
N LEU A 19 -1.36 -6.82 -18.95
CA LEU A 19 -0.10 -7.03 -18.24
C LEU A 19 0.43 -5.74 -17.60
N TRP A 20 0.32 -4.60 -18.30
CA TRP A 20 0.68 -3.30 -17.74
C TRP A 20 -0.19 -2.93 -16.55
N LEU A 21 -1.52 -3.13 -16.62
CA LEU A 21 -2.44 -2.86 -15.54
C LEU A 21 -2.12 -3.69 -14.28
N ILE A 22 -1.81 -4.97 -14.44
CA ILE A 22 -1.38 -5.85 -13.33
C ILE A 22 -0.13 -5.28 -12.64
N PHE A 23 0.87 -4.85 -13.41
CA PHE A 23 2.08 -4.28 -12.84
C PHE A 23 1.89 -2.85 -12.31
N ALA A 24 0.95 -2.09 -12.84
CA ALA A 24 0.65 -0.74 -12.38
C ALA A 24 0.16 -0.74 -10.93
N ASP A 25 -0.76 -1.65 -10.59
CA ASP A 25 -1.29 -1.80 -9.22
C ASP A 25 -0.17 -2.18 -8.24
N LEU A 26 0.67 -3.14 -8.62
CA LEU A 26 1.83 -3.55 -7.84
C LEU A 26 2.85 -2.43 -7.68
N ARG A 27 3.14 -1.67 -8.75
CA ARG A 27 4.07 -0.56 -8.73
C ARG A 27 3.59 0.54 -7.79
N GLN A 28 2.33 0.95 -7.89
CA GLN A 28 1.80 1.98 -7.01
C GLN A 28 1.85 1.56 -5.53
N LEU A 29 1.55 0.29 -5.22
CA LEU A 29 1.64 -0.24 -3.87
C LEU A 29 3.08 -0.20 -3.34
N LEU A 30 4.05 -0.63 -4.16
CA LEU A 30 5.45 -0.61 -3.79
C LEU A 30 5.97 0.82 -3.64
N ASP A 31 5.62 1.72 -4.56
CA ASP A 31 6.02 3.13 -4.51
C ASP A 31 5.48 3.80 -3.25
N LEU A 32 4.22 3.55 -2.89
CA LEU A 32 3.61 4.03 -1.64
C LEU A 32 4.39 3.58 -0.42
N TYR A 33 4.77 2.30 -0.38
CA TYR A 33 5.54 1.74 0.72
C TYR A 33 6.95 2.33 0.81
N HIS A 34 7.71 2.35 -0.29
CA HIS A 34 9.10 2.82 -0.29
C HIS A 34 9.21 4.33 -0.04
N LYS A 35 8.25 5.13 -0.51
CA LYS A 35 8.20 6.58 -0.27
C LYS A 35 7.59 6.95 1.07
N ASP A 36 7.01 6.00 1.79
CA ASP A 36 6.36 6.20 3.10
C ASP A 36 5.25 7.28 3.06
N ASP A 37 4.56 7.39 1.93
CA ASP A 37 3.64 8.49 1.60
C ASP A 37 2.19 8.24 2.08
N TRP A 38 2.07 7.57 3.23
CA TRP A 38 0.80 7.10 3.80
C TRP A 38 -0.14 8.24 4.16
N THR A 39 0.40 9.37 4.61
CA THR A 39 -0.41 10.55 4.99
C THR A 39 -1.15 11.10 3.77
N SER A 40 -0.46 11.30 2.65
CA SER A 40 -1.06 11.80 1.41
C SER A 40 -2.05 10.79 0.84
N TYR A 41 -1.71 9.50 0.88
CA TYR A 41 -2.62 8.42 0.48
C TYR A 41 -3.92 8.40 1.29
N ILE A 42 -3.82 8.42 2.63
CA ILE A 42 -4.98 8.40 3.53
C ILE A 42 -5.83 9.66 3.34
N ALA A 43 -5.20 10.84 3.28
CA ALA A 43 -5.90 12.10 3.08
C ALA A 43 -6.65 12.10 1.73
N PHE A 44 -6.00 11.66 0.66
CA PHE A 44 -6.65 11.49 -0.63
C PHE A 44 -7.84 10.53 -0.53
N ARG A 45 -7.66 9.33 0.03
CA ARG A 45 -8.74 8.34 0.16
C ARG A 45 -9.94 8.87 0.95
N LYS A 46 -9.70 9.62 2.04
CA LYS A 46 -10.76 10.30 2.83
C LYS A 46 -11.52 11.35 2.00
N ASN A 47 -10.83 12.05 1.10
CA ASN A 47 -11.43 13.09 0.26
C ASN A 47 -12.16 12.52 -0.96
N VAL A 48 -11.64 11.45 -1.57
CA VAL A 48 -12.28 10.79 -2.73
C VAL A 48 -13.61 10.18 -2.37
N THR A 49 -13.75 9.65 -1.15
CA THR A 49 -15.02 9.07 -0.66
C THR A 49 -16.16 10.09 -0.59
N GLY A 50 -15.89 11.40 -0.70
CA GLY A 50 -16.93 12.45 -0.70
C GLY A 50 -16.99 13.35 -1.92
N SER A 51 -15.96 13.40 -2.78
CA SER A 51 -15.84 14.47 -3.81
C SER A 51 -15.55 14.00 -5.24
N GLY A 52 -15.39 12.69 -5.49
CA GLY A 52 -15.18 12.16 -6.85
C GLY A 52 -13.87 12.61 -7.52
N LYS A 53 -12.91 13.17 -6.78
CA LYS A 53 -11.61 13.58 -7.33
C LYS A 53 -10.79 12.34 -7.73
N TYR A 54 -10.48 12.22 -9.02
CA TYR A 54 -9.50 11.30 -9.56
C TYR A 54 -8.13 11.98 -9.64
N GLY A 55 -7.02 11.23 -9.52
CA GLY A 55 -5.66 11.75 -9.80
C GLY A 55 -4.61 11.67 -8.69
N SER A 56 -4.70 10.72 -7.75
CA SER A 56 -3.56 10.41 -6.86
C SER A 56 -2.59 9.44 -7.54
N ALA A 57 -1.30 9.54 -7.20
CA ALA A 57 -0.27 8.58 -7.61
C ALA A 57 -0.54 7.12 -7.15
N TYR A 58 -1.51 6.92 -6.26
CA TYR A 58 -1.85 5.62 -5.65
C TYR A 58 -3.35 5.27 -5.76
N ASP A 59 -4.03 5.83 -6.77
CA ASP A 59 -5.45 5.67 -7.02
C ASP A 59 -5.90 4.21 -7.21
N ARG A 60 -5.00 3.34 -7.69
CA ARG A 60 -5.27 1.91 -7.90
C ARG A 60 -5.06 1.06 -6.67
N VAL A 61 -4.38 1.58 -5.63
CA VAL A 61 -4.05 0.79 -4.43
C VAL A 61 -5.26 0.75 -3.49
N PRO A 62 -5.97 -0.38 -3.32
CA PRO A 62 -7.11 -0.46 -2.42
C PRO A 62 -6.64 -0.46 -0.94
N PRO A 63 -7.38 0.17 -0.01
CA PRO A 63 -7.01 0.16 1.41
C PRO A 63 -6.82 -1.25 1.98
N SER A 64 -7.65 -2.20 1.56
CA SER A 64 -7.54 -3.62 1.97
C SER A 64 -6.22 -4.28 1.58
N VAL A 65 -5.64 -3.92 0.45
CA VAL A 65 -4.34 -4.47 -0.01
C VAL A 65 -3.19 -3.83 0.78
N ALA A 66 -3.25 -2.51 1.00
CA ALA A 66 -2.29 -1.80 1.83
C ALA A 66 -2.25 -2.36 3.27
N ILE A 67 -3.42 -2.61 3.88
CA ILE A 67 -3.52 -3.23 5.21
C ILE A 67 -2.80 -4.58 5.24
N LYS A 68 -3.12 -5.47 4.28
CA LYS A 68 -2.49 -6.80 4.21
C LYS A 68 -0.97 -6.71 4.11
N LEU A 69 -0.43 -5.79 3.31
CA LEU A 69 1.02 -5.58 3.21
C LEU A 69 1.62 -5.17 4.56
N LEU A 70 1.04 -4.16 5.21
CA LEU A 70 1.55 -3.62 6.47
C LEU A 70 1.46 -4.64 7.61
N GLU A 71 0.42 -5.47 7.65
CA GLU A 71 0.30 -6.58 8.60
C GLU A 71 1.42 -7.62 8.41
N ARG A 72 1.73 -7.97 7.16
CA ARG A 72 2.82 -8.91 6.85
C ARG A 72 4.19 -8.37 7.24
N LEU A 73 4.42 -7.07 7.05
CA LEU A 73 5.65 -6.41 7.47
C LEU A 73 5.79 -6.42 8.99
N ARG A 74 4.72 -6.03 9.70
CA ARG A 74 4.68 -6.09 11.17
C ARG A 74 5.02 -7.47 11.70
N ASP A 75 4.41 -8.51 11.14
CA ASP A 75 4.59 -9.88 11.62
C ASP A 75 6.00 -10.42 11.28
N SER A 76 6.61 -9.91 10.22
CA SER A 76 8.01 -10.23 9.85
C SER A 76 9.01 -9.55 10.79
N ASP A 77 8.78 -8.29 11.16
CA ASP A 77 9.63 -7.57 12.13
C ASP A 77 9.60 -8.21 13.51
N LYS A 78 8.43 -8.69 13.96
CA LYS A 78 8.31 -9.43 15.24
C LYS A 78 9.19 -10.68 15.29
N LYS A 79 9.39 -11.36 14.15
CA LYS A 79 10.22 -12.56 14.05
C LYS A 79 11.71 -12.24 13.95
N ARG A 80 12.07 -11.06 13.46
CA ARG A 80 13.45 -10.66 13.17
C ARG A 80 14.12 -9.88 14.31
N THR A 81 13.35 -9.10 15.06
CA THR A 81 13.89 -8.15 16.03
C THR A 81 14.01 -8.78 17.43
N GLY A 82 15.25 -8.94 17.92
CA GLY A 82 15.51 -9.42 19.28
C GLY A 82 15.01 -8.47 20.37
N PHE A 83 14.76 -9.01 21.59
CA PHE A 83 14.14 -8.28 22.71
C PHE A 83 14.81 -6.94 23.06
N LEU A 84 16.16 -6.88 23.05
CA LEU A 84 16.91 -5.67 23.34
C LEU A 84 16.77 -4.58 22.26
N GLN A 85 16.64 -4.98 20.99
CA GLN A 85 16.48 -4.05 19.87
C GLN A 85 15.05 -3.49 19.82
N ALA A 86 14.06 -4.30 20.22
CA ALA A 86 12.67 -3.87 20.34
C ALA A 86 12.42 -2.79 21.42
N MET A 87 13.33 -2.64 22.38
CA MET A 87 13.25 -1.60 23.41
C MET A 87 13.81 -0.23 22.97
N ARG A 88 14.51 -0.15 21.82
CA ARG A 88 15.02 1.14 21.31
C ARG A 88 13.85 2.07 20.99
N LYS A 89 13.96 3.33 21.42
CA LYS A 89 12.92 4.37 21.25
C LYS A 89 12.49 4.55 19.79
N GLU A 90 13.45 4.49 18.87
CA GLU A 90 13.25 4.56 17.43
C GLU A 90 12.33 3.43 16.92
N GLU A 91 12.61 2.19 17.35
CA GLU A 91 11.86 0.99 16.95
C GLU A 91 10.43 1.03 17.47
N ARG A 92 10.24 1.49 18.72
CA ARG A 92 8.90 1.73 19.28
C ARG A 92 8.13 2.78 18.49
N GLY A 93 8.81 3.85 18.05
CA GLY A 93 8.23 4.89 17.21
C GLY A 93 7.76 4.35 15.86
N ARG A 94 8.59 3.55 15.19
CA ARG A 94 8.23 2.89 13.92
C ARG A 94 7.03 1.96 14.07
N LYS A 95 7.01 1.13 15.11
CA LYS A 95 5.89 0.22 15.40
C LYS A 95 4.60 0.99 15.67
N LYS A 96 4.66 2.05 16.46
CA LYS A 96 3.49 2.89 16.73
C LYS A 96 2.96 3.54 15.45
N LYS A 97 3.83 4.12 14.63
CA LYS A 97 3.45 4.69 13.33
C LYS A 97 2.76 3.66 12.44
N LEU A 98 3.30 2.45 12.36
CA LEU A 98 2.74 1.36 11.57
C LEU A 98 1.32 0.99 12.04
N GLU A 99 1.12 0.81 13.34
CA GLU A 99 -0.20 0.51 13.92
C GLU A 99 -1.20 1.65 13.71
N ASP A 100 -0.77 2.91 13.86
CA ASP A 100 -1.61 4.08 13.62
C ASP A 100 -2.05 4.19 12.15
N ILE A 101 -1.17 3.83 11.20
CA ILE A 101 -1.50 3.76 9.77
C ILE A 101 -2.52 2.64 9.52
N ILE A 102 -2.27 1.42 10.01
CA ILE A 102 -3.18 0.27 9.84
C ILE A 102 -4.58 0.60 10.39
N ARG A 103 -4.66 1.24 11.55
CA ARG A 103 -5.94 1.67 12.15
C ARG A 103 -6.69 2.62 11.23
N GLN A 104 -6.04 3.68 10.75
CA GLN A 104 -6.66 4.66 9.85
C GLN A 104 -7.09 4.05 8.51
N LEU A 105 -6.32 3.10 7.99
CA LEU A 105 -6.70 2.37 6.78
C LEU A 105 -7.91 1.47 7.01
N ARG A 106 -8.05 0.87 8.19
CA ARG A 106 -9.23 0.07 8.55
C ARG A 106 -10.49 0.93 8.65
N GLU A 107 -10.39 2.12 9.25
CA GLU A 107 -11.49 3.09 9.27
C GLU A 107 -11.97 3.42 7.86
N LEU A 108 -11.03 3.66 6.93
CA LEU A 108 -11.33 3.87 5.51
C LEU A 108 -11.97 2.67 4.80
N ASN A 109 -11.63 1.46 5.21
CA ASN A 109 -12.10 0.23 4.57
C ASN A 109 -13.48 -0.23 5.08
N VAL A 110 -13.91 0.25 6.26
CA VAL A 110 -15.21 -0.06 6.86
C VAL A 110 -16.30 0.90 6.36
N THR A 111 -15.95 2.11 5.93
CA THR A 111 -16.92 3.07 5.38
C THR A 111 -17.62 2.43 4.17
N PRO A 112 -18.95 2.19 4.22
CA PRO A 112 -19.66 1.56 3.13
C PRO A 112 -19.52 2.41 1.87
N ARG A 113 -19.28 1.74 0.75
CA ARG A 113 -19.43 2.31 -0.59
C ARG A 113 -20.93 2.51 -0.81
N ASN A 114 -21.52 3.54 -0.18
CA ASN A 114 -22.89 3.92 -0.43
C ASN A 114 -22.95 4.41 -1.89
N ASN A 115 -23.59 3.58 -2.70
CA ASN A 115 -23.87 3.78 -4.10
C ASN A 115 -24.97 4.84 -4.26
#